data_AF-A0A9P0JHY3-F1
#
_entry.id   AF-A0A9P0JHY3-F1
#
_cell.length_a   1.000
_cell.length_b   1.000
_cell.length_c   1.000
_cell.angle_alpha   90.00
_cell.angle_beta   90.00
_cell.angle_gamma   90.00
#
_symmetry.space_group_name_H-M   'P 1'
#
loop_
_entity.id
_entity.type
_entity.pdbx_description
1 polymer ?
#
loop_
_entity_poly.entity_id
_entity_poly.type
_entity_poly.pdbx_seq_one_letter_code
_entity_poly.pdbx_strand_id
1 'polypeptide(L)'
;MALRDHDYVIPANHEEVCVANLNLFLQDHNYAQRPAAIQIQEEDQRQAEEQEEDQQQQQQEDQPQAEGDQPQAEGDQPQAEGDQPQAEEQDQPQAEEQEENQPQEGEEEQQQQARTYRTIPGIRLNSKFYVDNFGYKYYKKKLLINRITLVCERQKNPNRPICHGSASISRNEMDNQILIVVPHNHEPNEIDLNVPFLRNALGERAIDRTITTPSIRGLYNSEIIRHPQAAIRYTFLQTQARTKRMRLSRRPQLPQDMHDLAEMLRDPRNANYASTFQIPSTAFFNQELIVNGVTVGIIFANTSAIEKYREQLATVEIVGIDGTYKTLPQVPMDLRSFLTFQILYKSVAFPMVFVLLGSETEETYCALFAVIRNILPLNYDGIRFVTDYERALMNAVQQIFPNSNLLCCWFHYTQSVVRYCHRKVNGVLNLVKRHDVAARIFRMVLALPHLPAERGHPGCPNFCMEDGLNTIVNYTLQFPEINEVMNRFLMDYIYHYWFLQIGPRFLSVFGQDHRTNNYLESFHATLLTQIGRHPNIWDFLRELS
;
A
#
# COMPACT_ATOMS: atom_id res chain seq x y z
N MET A 1 -14.03 -31.11 16.50
CA MET A 1 -14.17 -31.42 15.07
C MET A 1 -14.65 -30.15 14.35
N ALA A 2 -13.72 -29.25 14.03
CA ALA A 2 -13.84 -28.09 13.14
C ALA A 2 -12.48 -27.35 13.18
N LEU A 3 -11.47 -28.00 12.60
CA LEU A 3 -10.16 -27.43 12.24
C LEU A 3 -9.99 -27.69 10.74
N ARG A 4 -10.84 -27.07 9.94
CA ARG A 4 -10.72 -27.04 8.48
C ARG A 4 -11.05 -25.62 8.03
N ASP A 5 -10.24 -25.13 7.10
CA ASP A 5 -10.41 -23.90 6.30
C ASP A 5 -9.62 -22.66 6.76
N HIS A 6 -8.41 -22.85 7.25
CA HIS A 6 -7.35 -21.83 7.17
C HIS A 6 -6.07 -22.47 6.60
N ASP A 7 -5.88 -22.34 5.29
CA ASP A 7 -4.65 -22.70 4.59
C ASP A 7 -3.55 -21.68 4.91
N TYR A 8 -2.98 -21.77 6.10
CA TYR A 8 -1.75 -21.07 6.49
C TYR A 8 -0.80 -22.06 7.15
N VAL A 9 -0.33 -23.01 6.36
CA VAL A 9 0.86 -23.81 6.67
C VAL A 9 1.83 -23.53 5.55
N ILE A 10 2.83 -22.68 5.81
CA ILE A 10 4.00 -22.57 4.93
C ILE A 10 5.00 -23.60 5.47
N PRO A 11 5.17 -24.76 4.82
CA PRO A 11 6.23 -25.67 5.21
C PRO A 11 7.58 -24.99 4.98
N ALA A 12 8.48 -25.09 5.95
CA ALA A 12 9.88 -24.76 5.71
C ALA A 12 10.40 -25.68 4.61
N ASN A 13 10.52 -25.16 3.39
CA ASN A 13 11.09 -25.91 2.27
C ASN A 13 12.57 -26.19 2.57
N HIS A 14 12.86 -27.43 2.94
CA HIS A 14 14.20 -28.00 2.92
C HIS A 14 14.49 -28.47 1.48
N GLU A 15 14.74 -27.54 0.57
CA GLU A 15 15.39 -27.90 -0.69
C GLU A 15 16.91 -27.86 -0.50
N GLU A 16 17.54 -29.04 -0.57
CA GLU A 16 18.96 -29.15 -0.87
C GLU A 16 19.20 -28.55 -2.26
N VAL A 17 19.64 -27.31 -2.30
CA VAL A 17 20.05 -26.68 -3.56
C VAL A 17 21.37 -27.32 -3.99
N CYS A 18 21.27 -28.32 -4.86
CA CYS A 18 22.39 -28.76 -5.69
C CYS A 18 22.88 -27.57 -6.51
N VAL A 19 24.14 -27.21 -6.32
CA VAL A 19 24.83 -26.19 -7.11
C VAL A 19 25.09 -26.72 -8.52
N ALA A 20 24.10 -26.61 -9.39
CA ALA A 20 24.28 -26.80 -10.83
C ALA A 20 23.39 -25.81 -11.60
N ASN A 21 24.04 -25.04 -12.48
CA ASN A 21 23.54 -23.98 -13.37
C ASN A 21 23.23 -22.63 -12.71
N LEU A 22 24.19 -21.71 -12.83
CA LEU A 22 24.01 -20.27 -12.59
C LEU A 22 23.03 -19.68 -13.64
N ASN A 23 21.75 -19.69 -13.30
CA ASN A 23 20.77 -18.71 -13.79
C ASN A 23 19.98 -18.20 -12.58
N LEU A 24 20.68 -17.47 -11.69
CA LEU A 24 20.05 -16.67 -10.64
C LEU A 24 19.43 -15.44 -11.32
N PHE A 25 18.13 -15.50 -11.59
CA PHE A 25 17.34 -14.31 -11.92
C PHE A 25 17.33 -13.38 -10.72
N LEU A 26 18.13 -12.31 -10.79
CA LEU A 26 18.06 -11.19 -9.86
C LEU A 26 16.77 -10.43 -10.15
N GLN A 27 15.84 -10.41 -9.19
CA GLN A 27 14.86 -9.32 -9.13
C GLN A 27 15.59 -8.11 -8.56
N ASP A 28 15.57 -6.99 -9.28
CA ASP A 28 16.12 -5.71 -8.82
C ASP A 28 15.36 -5.26 -7.56
N HIS A 29 15.91 -5.58 -6.41
CA HIS A 29 15.58 -4.94 -5.14
C HIS A 29 16.61 -3.84 -4.91
N ASN A 30 16.19 -2.58 -5.10
CA ASN A 30 16.96 -1.40 -4.72
C ASN A 30 17.14 -1.38 -3.20
N TYR A 31 18.18 -2.07 -2.72
CA TYR A 31 18.68 -1.97 -1.35
C TYR A 31 19.91 -1.07 -1.39
N ALA A 32 19.71 0.21 -1.07
CA ALA A 32 20.81 1.17 -0.94
C ALA A 32 21.48 0.97 0.43
N GLN A 33 22.28 -0.09 0.58
CA GLN A 33 23.34 -0.08 1.58
C GLN A 33 24.36 0.96 1.13
N ARG A 34 24.29 2.18 1.67
CA ARG A 34 25.37 3.16 1.54
C ARG A 34 26.59 2.60 2.28
N PRO A 35 27.71 2.30 1.58
CA PRO A 35 28.96 2.06 2.27
C PRO A 35 29.39 3.34 2.99
N ALA A 36 30.04 3.22 4.14
CA ALA A 36 30.69 4.35 4.79
C ALA A 36 31.64 5.02 3.79
N ALA A 37 31.53 6.36 3.65
CA ALA A 37 32.35 7.14 2.75
C ALA A 37 33.83 6.99 3.14
N ILE A 38 34.61 6.35 2.28
CA ILE A 38 36.07 6.46 2.27
C ILE A 38 36.34 7.81 1.61
N GLN A 39 36.93 8.76 2.37
CA GLN A 39 37.34 10.06 1.82
C GLN A 39 38.42 9.83 0.76
N ILE A 40 38.06 10.07 -0.51
CA ILE A 40 39.00 10.17 -1.63
C ILE A 40 39.23 11.67 -1.88
N GLN A 41 40.48 12.05 -2.10
CA GLN A 41 40.96 13.43 -2.18
C GLN A 41 40.39 14.19 -3.39
N GLU A 42 40.12 15.49 -3.23
CA GLU A 42 39.44 16.43 -4.15
C GLU A 42 40.10 16.64 -5.53
N GLU A 43 41.14 15.87 -5.90
CA GLU A 43 41.81 15.98 -7.20
C GLU A 43 41.18 15.07 -8.28
N ASP A 44 40.51 13.98 -7.91
CA ASP A 44 39.91 13.05 -8.88
C ASP A 44 38.53 13.51 -9.43
N GLN A 45 37.85 14.44 -8.75
CA GLN A 45 36.55 14.97 -9.21
C GLN A 45 36.68 15.94 -10.38
N ARG A 46 37.79 16.70 -10.47
CA ARG A 46 38.01 17.65 -11.57
C ARG A 46 38.29 16.98 -12.91
N GLN A 47 38.92 15.80 -12.91
CA GLN A 47 39.18 15.06 -14.15
C GLN A 47 37.93 14.34 -14.69
N ALA A 48 36.94 14.08 -13.84
CA ALA A 48 35.67 13.48 -14.27
C ALA A 48 34.73 14.52 -14.91
N GLU A 49 34.73 15.77 -14.43
CA GLU A 49 33.91 16.86 -14.98
C GLU A 49 34.42 17.34 -16.35
N GLU A 50 35.75 17.39 -16.57
CA GLU A 50 36.33 17.73 -17.88
C GLU A 50 36.04 16.68 -18.97
N GLN A 51 35.85 15.39 -18.61
CA GLN A 51 35.51 14.35 -19.58
C GLN A 51 34.02 14.30 -19.96
N GLU A 52 33.14 14.84 -19.12
CA GLU A 52 31.70 14.95 -19.44
C GLU A 52 31.38 16.15 -20.34
N GLU A 53 32.14 17.26 -20.25
CA GLU A 53 31.98 18.41 -21.16
C GLU A 53 32.41 18.09 -22.60
N ASP A 54 33.51 17.34 -22.78
CA ASP A 54 33.98 16.91 -24.11
C ASP A 54 33.02 15.94 -24.82
N GLN A 55 32.29 15.10 -24.06
CA GLN A 55 31.29 14.18 -24.63
C GLN A 55 29.98 14.88 -25.03
N GLN A 56 29.64 16.00 -24.40
CA GLN A 56 28.44 16.77 -24.76
C GLN A 56 28.67 17.65 -26.01
N GLN A 57 29.90 18.11 -26.26
CA GLN A 57 30.21 18.88 -27.46
C GLN A 57 30.25 18.02 -28.74
N GLN A 58 30.61 16.73 -28.64
CA GLN A 58 30.64 15.83 -29.81
C GLN A 58 29.25 15.30 -30.24
N GLN A 59 28.18 15.53 -29.47
CA GLN A 59 26.82 15.08 -29.81
C GLN A 59 25.96 16.16 -30.50
N GLN A 60 26.47 17.39 -30.68
CA GLN A 60 25.74 18.48 -31.33
C GLN A 60 26.05 18.70 -32.83
N GLU A 61 26.98 17.95 -33.43
CA GLU A 61 27.41 18.20 -34.82
C GLU A 61 26.73 17.34 -35.91
N ASP A 62 25.77 16.46 -35.60
CA ASP A 62 25.14 15.60 -36.63
C ASP A 62 23.60 15.59 -36.57
N GLN A 63 22.95 16.60 -37.18
CA GLN A 63 21.57 16.47 -37.73
C GLN A 63 21.36 17.33 -38.99
N PRO A 64 20.72 16.81 -40.07
CA PRO A 64 20.49 17.55 -41.31
C PRO A 64 19.16 18.34 -41.33
N GLN A 65 19.17 19.42 -42.11
CA GLN A 65 18.13 20.44 -42.30
C GLN A 65 16.90 19.97 -43.11
N ALA A 66 15.71 20.50 -42.79
CA ALA A 66 14.61 20.74 -43.74
C ALA A 66 13.67 21.88 -43.28
N GLU A 67 13.49 22.87 -44.16
CA GLU A 67 12.58 24.03 -44.14
C GLU A 67 11.08 23.59 -44.21
N GLY A 68 10.02 24.35 -43.87
CA GLY A 68 9.82 25.75 -43.49
C GLY A 68 8.31 26.05 -43.37
N ASP A 69 8.00 27.31 -43.04
CA ASP A 69 6.72 28.05 -43.05
C ASP A 69 5.81 28.15 -41.81
N GLN A 70 5.88 29.35 -41.20
CA GLN A 70 4.90 30.02 -40.32
C GLN A 70 4.10 31.06 -41.14
N PRO A 71 3.06 31.68 -40.54
CA PRO A 71 3.24 33.10 -40.23
C PRO A 71 2.68 33.58 -38.87
N GLN A 72 3.30 34.68 -38.41
CA GLN A 72 3.02 35.59 -37.28
C GLN A 72 1.78 36.48 -37.60
N ALA A 73 1.24 37.41 -36.79
CA ALA A 73 1.72 38.20 -35.64
C ALA A 73 0.55 38.96 -34.95
N GLU A 74 0.82 39.50 -33.75
CA GLU A 74 0.33 40.77 -33.14
C GLU A 74 -1.16 40.93 -32.74
N GLY A 75 -1.57 41.61 -31.66
CA GLY A 75 -0.90 42.45 -30.67
C GLY A 75 -1.89 43.52 -30.15
N ASP A 76 -1.85 43.80 -28.83
CA ASP A 76 -2.32 44.98 -28.09
C ASP A 76 -3.76 45.15 -27.53
N GLN A 77 -3.75 45.52 -26.24
CA GLN A 77 -4.84 46.02 -25.39
C GLN A 77 -5.03 47.55 -25.57
N PRO A 78 -6.10 48.17 -25.02
CA PRO A 78 -5.97 48.77 -23.68
C PRO A 78 -7.24 48.82 -22.81
N GLN A 79 -7.06 49.15 -21.52
CA GLN A 79 -8.07 49.57 -20.54
C GLN A 79 -8.39 51.07 -20.67
N ALA A 80 -9.62 51.50 -20.33
CA ALA A 80 -9.89 52.77 -19.64
C ALA A 80 -11.36 52.86 -19.15
N GLU A 81 -11.53 53.40 -17.94
CA GLU A 81 -12.79 53.82 -17.30
C GLU A 81 -13.35 55.13 -17.91
N GLY A 82 -14.64 55.40 -17.72
CA GLY A 82 -15.23 56.70 -18.06
C GLY A 82 -16.76 56.80 -17.83
N ASP A 83 -17.13 57.76 -16.99
CA ASP A 83 -18.44 58.16 -16.44
C ASP A 83 -19.69 58.28 -17.34
N GLN A 84 -20.84 58.32 -16.65
CA GLN A 84 -22.21 58.68 -17.06
C GLN A 84 -22.33 60.06 -17.77
N PRO A 85 -23.44 60.37 -18.47
CA PRO A 85 -24.62 60.97 -17.80
C PRO A 85 -26.01 60.59 -18.36
N GLN A 86 -27.01 61.06 -17.62
CA GLN A 86 -28.48 60.95 -17.74
C GLN A 86 -29.11 61.82 -18.85
N ALA A 87 -30.32 61.44 -19.29
CA ALA A 87 -31.51 62.28 -19.58
C ALA A 87 -32.68 61.31 -19.90
N GLU A 88 -33.81 61.25 -19.18
CA GLU A 88 -34.99 62.15 -19.23
C GLU A 88 -35.45 62.39 -20.68
N GLU A 89 -36.68 62.16 -21.14
CA GLU A 89 -38.01 62.30 -20.51
C GLU A 89 -39.10 61.80 -21.51
N GLN A 90 -40.32 61.53 -20.99
CA GLN A 90 -41.64 61.62 -21.68
C GLN A 90 -41.95 60.58 -22.78
N ASP A 91 -43.16 60.06 -23.01
CA ASP A 91 -44.49 60.35 -22.51
C ASP A 91 -45.40 59.12 -22.75
N GLN A 92 -46.45 58.96 -21.96
CA GLN A 92 -47.53 57.99 -22.21
C GLN A 92 -48.47 58.50 -23.32
N PRO A 93 -49.32 57.61 -23.87
CA PRO A 93 -50.73 57.86 -23.59
C PRO A 93 -51.53 56.60 -23.22
N GLN A 94 -52.48 56.83 -22.30
CA GLN A 94 -53.63 55.98 -21.99
C GLN A 94 -54.75 56.17 -23.02
N ALA A 95 -55.58 55.13 -23.19
CA ALA A 95 -56.98 55.08 -23.64
C ALA A 95 -57.16 53.77 -24.44
N GLU A 96 -58.20 52.95 -24.32
CA GLU A 96 -59.50 53.01 -23.66
C GLU A 96 -60.04 51.56 -23.61
N GLU A 97 -60.82 51.25 -22.59
CA GLU A 97 -61.60 50.01 -22.48
C GLU A 97 -62.81 50.05 -23.41
N GLN A 98 -63.06 48.97 -24.15
CA GLN A 98 -64.41 48.61 -24.62
C GLN A 98 -64.61 47.10 -24.44
N GLU A 99 -65.50 46.75 -23.52
CA GLU A 99 -66.12 45.44 -23.40
C GLU A 99 -67.24 45.30 -24.45
N GLU A 100 -67.20 44.24 -25.27
CA GLU A 100 -68.41 43.60 -25.78
C GLU A 100 -68.23 42.07 -25.74
N ASN A 101 -69.07 41.43 -24.93
CA ASN A 101 -69.23 39.98 -24.80
C ASN A 101 -69.93 39.38 -26.02
N GLN A 102 -69.43 38.25 -26.53
CA GLN A 102 -70.26 37.06 -26.75
C GLN A 102 -69.42 35.78 -26.88
N PRO A 103 -69.90 34.63 -26.37
CA PRO A 103 -69.09 33.46 -26.10
C PRO A 103 -69.07 32.50 -27.30
N GLN A 104 -67.89 32.00 -27.68
CA GLN A 104 -67.76 30.80 -28.49
C GLN A 104 -67.19 29.69 -27.62
N GLU A 105 -68.04 28.71 -27.36
CA GLU A 105 -67.71 27.40 -26.81
C GLU A 105 -66.67 26.74 -27.73
N GLY A 106 -65.41 26.82 -27.33
CA GLY A 106 -64.30 26.05 -27.89
C GLY A 106 -63.90 25.01 -26.85
N GLU A 107 -64.03 23.75 -27.22
CA GLU A 107 -63.63 22.58 -26.43
C GLU A 107 -62.20 22.74 -25.92
N GLU A 108 -62.04 22.96 -24.61
CA GLU A 108 -60.75 22.89 -23.94
C GLU A 108 -60.26 21.44 -23.98
N GLU A 109 -59.36 21.12 -24.91
CA GLU A 109 -58.43 20.01 -24.73
C GLU A 109 -57.63 20.28 -23.44
N GLN A 110 -58.10 19.76 -22.31
CA GLN A 110 -57.37 19.76 -21.06
C GLN A 110 -56.07 18.98 -21.26
N GLN A 111 -55.00 19.69 -21.63
CA GLN A 111 -53.64 19.17 -21.61
C GLN A 111 -53.40 18.62 -20.21
N GLN A 112 -53.31 17.30 -20.12
CA GLN A 112 -53.10 16.60 -18.86
C GLN A 112 -51.71 16.99 -18.31
N GLN A 113 -51.67 18.02 -17.46
CA GLN A 113 -50.44 18.45 -16.81
C GLN A 113 -50.12 17.52 -15.63
N ALA A 114 -48.83 17.26 -15.41
CA ALA A 114 -48.35 16.55 -14.24
C ALA A 114 -48.80 17.27 -12.96
N ARG A 115 -49.46 16.55 -12.04
CA ARG A 115 -49.99 17.11 -10.79
C ARG A 115 -49.29 16.58 -9.54
N THR A 116 -48.73 15.38 -9.62
CA THR A 116 -48.07 14.73 -8.48
C THR A 116 -46.71 14.19 -8.88
N TYR A 117 -45.88 13.91 -7.88
CA TYR A 117 -44.55 13.34 -8.11
C TYR A 117 -44.24 12.22 -7.12
N ARG A 118 -43.14 11.52 -7.36
CA ARG A 118 -42.53 10.57 -6.44
C ARG A 118 -41.08 10.94 -6.25
N THR A 119 -40.63 10.92 -5.00
CA THR A 119 -39.23 11.12 -4.64
C THR A 119 -38.52 9.77 -4.63
N ILE A 120 -37.49 9.63 -5.46
CA ILE A 120 -36.75 8.38 -5.64
C ILE A 120 -35.29 8.57 -5.19
N PRO A 121 -34.71 7.63 -4.41
CA PRO A 121 -33.31 7.70 -4.03
C PRO A 121 -32.36 7.69 -5.23
N GLY A 122 -31.38 8.58 -5.22
CA GLY A 122 -30.36 8.68 -6.24
C GLY A 122 -29.28 7.60 -6.12
N ILE A 123 -28.24 7.74 -6.95
CA ILE A 123 -27.10 6.80 -6.95
C ILE A 123 -26.18 7.10 -5.76
N ARG A 124 -25.93 8.39 -5.48
CA ARG A 124 -25.11 8.86 -4.35
C ARG A 124 -25.93 8.81 -3.07
N LEU A 125 -25.26 8.59 -1.93
CA LEU A 125 -25.91 8.61 -0.62
C LEU A 125 -26.61 9.96 -0.39
N ASN A 126 -27.80 9.94 0.21
CA ASN A 126 -28.65 11.12 0.47
C ASN A 126 -29.04 11.94 -0.79
N SER A 127 -28.69 11.49 -1.98
CA SER A 127 -29.17 12.12 -3.21
C SER A 127 -30.56 11.60 -3.54
N LYS A 128 -31.38 12.44 -4.17
CA LYS A 128 -32.75 12.12 -4.59
C LYS A 128 -32.98 12.68 -5.99
N PHE A 129 -33.89 12.05 -6.73
CA PHE A 129 -34.46 12.59 -7.96
C PHE A 129 -35.98 12.47 -7.89
N TYR A 130 -36.67 13.22 -8.74
CA TYR A 130 -38.13 13.32 -8.70
C TYR A 130 -38.68 12.79 -10.02
N VAL A 131 -39.76 12.01 -9.95
CA VAL A 131 -40.46 11.49 -11.12
C VAL A 131 -41.90 11.93 -11.04
N ASP A 132 -42.41 12.62 -12.05
CA ASP A 132 -43.81 13.01 -12.06
C ASP A 132 -44.74 11.83 -12.42
N ASN A 133 -46.06 12.06 -12.36
CA ASN A 133 -47.05 11.03 -12.69
C ASN A 133 -47.12 10.67 -14.18
N PHE A 134 -46.37 11.35 -15.06
CA PHE A 134 -46.19 11.01 -16.48
C PHE A 134 -44.86 10.32 -16.75
N GLY A 135 -44.01 10.10 -15.73
CA GLY A 135 -42.74 9.38 -15.86
C GLY A 135 -41.55 10.28 -16.22
N TYR A 136 -41.70 11.60 -16.22
CA TYR A 136 -40.57 12.50 -16.46
C TYR A 136 -39.69 12.62 -15.22
N LYS A 137 -38.37 12.54 -15.45
CA LYS A 137 -37.36 12.59 -14.41
C LYS A 137 -36.73 13.95 -14.28
N TYR A 138 -36.66 14.43 -13.04
CA TYR A 138 -36.10 15.71 -12.69
C TYR A 138 -35.03 15.61 -11.60
N TYR A 139 -34.08 16.53 -11.65
CA TYR A 139 -33.12 16.77 -10.59
C TYR A 139 -33.29 18.17 -9.99
N LYS A 140 -32.98 18.30 -8.71
CA LYS A 140 -32.87 19.61 -8.04
C LYS A 140 -31.88 20.51 -8.79
N LYS A 141 -32.33 21.73 -9.10
CA LYS A 141 -31.52 22.85 -9.61
C LYS A 141 -31.17 23.80 -8.49
N LYS A 142 -32.17 24.38 -7.80
CA LYS A 142 -31.98 25.36 -6.73
C LYS A 142 -33.00 25.17 -5.62
N LEU A 143 -32.57 25.46 -4.39
CA LEU A 143 -33.45 25.60 -3.23
C LEU A 143 -33.79 27.08 -3.04
N LEU A 144 -35.07 27.42 -3.00
CA LEU A 144 -35.58 28.76 -2.71
C LEU A 144 -36.32 28.75 -1.35
N ILE A 145 -36.80 29.91 -0.89
CA ILE A 145 -37.40 30.06 0.45
C ILE A 145 -38.58 29.10 0.68
N ASN A 146 -39.50 28.97 -0.28
CA ASN A 146 -40.70 28.11 -0.14
C ASN A 146 -40.81 26.98 -1.17
N ARG A 147 -39.90 26.92 -2.15
CA ARG A 147 -39.97 25.97 -3.26
C ARG A 147 -38.61 25.42 -3.66
N ILE A 148 -38.63 24.26 -4.31
CA ILE A 148 -37.46 23.64 -4.94
C ILE A 148 -37.66 23.69 -6.44
N THR A 149 -36.70 24.25 -7.17
CA THR A 149 -36.72 24.24 -8.63
C THR A 149 -36.05 22.98 -9.16
N LEU A 150 -36.68 22.39 -10.16
CA LEU A 150 -36.34 21.11 -10.75
C LEU A 150 -36.06 21.28 -12.25
N VAL A 151 -35.12 20.50 -12.77
CA VAL A 151 -34.77 20.46 -14.20
C VAL A 151 -34.77 19.04 -14.72
N CYS A 152 -35.17 18.89 -15.98
CA CYS A 152 -35.14 17.61 -16.70
C CYS A 152 -33.74 16.98 -16.65
N GLU A 153 -33.69 15.65 -16.55
CA GLU A 153 -32.43 14.90 -16.57
C GLU A 153 -31.55 15.17 -17.80
N ARG A 154 -32.15 15.47 -18.96
CA ARG A 154 -31.40 15.74 -20.20
C ARG A 154 -30.61 17.05 -20.14
N GLN A 155 -30.93 17.99 -19.24
CA GLN A 155 -30.08 19.18 -19.01
C GLN A 155 -28.76 18.83 -18.32
N LYS A 156 -28.69 17.67 -17.66
CA LYS A 156 -27.49 17.19 -16.97
C LYS A 156 -26.78 16.06 -17.74
N ASN A 157 -27.23 15.73 -18.95
CA ASN A 157 -26.67 14.65 -19.76
C ASN A 157 -26.17 15.18 -21.11
N PRO A 158 -24.86 15.32 -21.32
CA PRO A 158 -24.30 15.88 -22.56
C PRO A 158 -24.53 14.99 -23.79
N ASN A 159 -24.88 13.71 -23.60
CA ASN A 159 -25.00 12.74 -24.68
C ASN A 159 -26.43 12.64 -25.26
N ARG A 160 -27.34 13.55 -24.90
CA ARG A 160 -28.75 13.55 -25.34
C ARG A 160 -29.15 14.94 -25.82
N PRO A 161 -30.13 15.03 -26.75
CA PRO A 161 -30.72 16.32 -27.12
C PRO A 161 -31.20 17.07 -25.88
N ILE A 162 -30.81 18.35 -25.77
CA ILE A 162 -31.12 19.19 -24.61
C ILE A 162 -32.64 19.35 -24.49
N CYS A 163 -33.12 19.19 -23.26
CA CYS A 163 -34.51 19.45 -22.90
C CYS A 163 -34.58 20.55 -21.86
N HIS A 164 -35.23 21.68 -22.16
CA HIS A 164 -35.38 22.78 -21.21
C HIS A 164 -36.51 22.55 -20.17
N GLY A 165 -37.12 21.37 -20.17
CA GLY A 165 -38.18 20.99 -19.24
C GLY A 165 -37.81 21.26 -17.78
N SER A 166 -38.69 21.97 -17.07
CA SER A 166 -38.46 22.40 -15.69
C SER A 166 -39.75 22.41 -14.89
N ALA A 167 -39.60 22.25 -13.58
CA ALA A 167 -40.74 22.19 -12.66
C ALA A 167 -40.40 22.82 -11.32
N SER A 168 -41.41 23.05 -10.51
CA SER A 168 -41.31 23.56 -9.15
C SER A 168 -42.13 22.69 -8.21
N ILE A 169 -41.56 22.33 -7.07
CA ILE A 169 -42.26 21.64 -5.98
C ILE A 169 -42.17 22.47 -4.70
N SER A 170 -43.09 22.24 -3.77
CA SER A 170 -43.00 22.79 -2.42
C SER A 170 -41.75 22.28 -1.70
N ARG A 171 -41.24 23.07 -0.74
CA ARG A 171 -40.24 22.55 0.21
C ARG A 171 -40.80 21.50 1.16
N ASN A 172 -42.10 21.55 1.41
CA ASN A 172 -42.78 20.53 2.18
C ASN A 172 -43.02 19.31 1.27
N GLU A 173 -42.22 18.26 1.45
CA GLU A 173 -42.35 17.02 0.66
C GLU A 173 -43.75 16.38 0.81
N MET A 174 -44.49 16.69 1.90
CA MET A 174 -45.85 16.20 2.15
C MET A 174 -46.90 16.77 1.19
N ASP A 175 -46.66 17.95 0.59
CA ASP A 175 -47.63 18.58 -0.31
C ASP A 175 -47.82 17.76 -1.60
N ASN A 176 -46.80 16.98 -1.97
CA ASN A 176 -46.78 16.04 -3.10
C ASN A 176 -47.27 16.60 -4.47
N GLN A 177 -47.26 17.92 -4.62
CA GLN A 177 -47.66 18.62 -5.84
C GLN A 177 -46.45 19.10 -6.64
N ILE A 178 -46.52 18.95 -7.96
CA ILE A 178 -45.52 19.44 -8.90
C ILE A 178 -46.18 20.41 -9.88
N LEU A 179 -45.51 21.55 -10.10
CA LEU A 179 -45.93 22.57 -11.06
C LEU A 179 -44.93 22.59 -12.22
N ILE A 180 -45.40 22.24 -13.42
CA ILE A 180 -44.56 22.30 -14.62
C ILE A 180 -44.40 23.76 -15.04
N VAL A 181 -43.15 24.21 -15.16
CA VAL A 181 -42.81 25.59 -15.55
C VAL A 181 -42.48 25.64 -17.05
N VAL A 182 -41.72 24.65 -17.53
CA VAL A 182 -41.39 24.49 -18.95
C VAL A 182 -41.70 23.04 -19.33
N PRO A 183 -42.52 22.79 -20.37
CA PRO A 183 -42.84 21.44 -20.81
C PRO A 183 -41.61 20.72 -21.39
N HIS A 184 -41.66 19.39 -21.43
CA HIS A 184 -40.62 18.58 -22.07
C HIS A 184 -40.80 18.55 -23.59
N ASN A 185 -39.70 18.33 -24.30
CA ASN A 185 -39.65 18.19 -25.75
C ASN A 185 -39.31 16.76 -26.19
N HIS A 186 -39.60 15.78 -25.34
CA HIS A 186 -39.30 14.38 -25.57
C HIS A 186 -40.26 13.50 -24.79
N GLU A 187 -40.39 12.23 -25.19
CA GLU A 187 -41.13 11.23 -24.41
C GLU A 187 -40.39 10.81 -23.13
N PRO A 188 -41.12 10.40 -22.08
CA PRO A 188 -40.54 9.89 -20.84
C PRO A 188 -39.83 8.54 -21.08
N ASN A 189 -38.73 8.30 -20.38
CA ASN A 189 -38.01 7.03 -20.42
C ASN A 189 -38.66 6.02 -19.46
N GLU A 190 -38.51 4.71 -19.72
CA GLU A 190 -38.82 3.69 -18.71
C GLU A 190 -37.86 3.84 -17.52
N ILE A 191 -38.40 4.11 -16.33
CA ILE A 191 -37.61 4.27 -15.09
C ILE A 191 -37.93 3.09 -14.17
N ASP A 192 -36.90 2.35 -13.78
CA ASP A 192 -37.04 1.37 -12.70
C ASP A 192 -37.22 2.11 -11.37
N LEU A 193 -38.45 2.06 -10.85
CA LEU A 193 -38.81 2.69 -9.59
C LEU A 193 -38.45 1.84 -8.37
N ASN A 194 -38.10 0.56 -8.52
CA ASN A 194 -37.88 -0.38 -7.42
C ASN A 194 -36.40 -0.50 -7.04
N VAL A 195 -35.53 -0.69 -8.04
CA VAL A 195 -34.08 -0.83 -7.85
C VAL A 195 -33.45 0.31 -7.04
N PRO A 196 -33.82 1.59 -7.24
CA PRO A 196 -33.27 2.68 -6.44
C PRO A 196 -33.49 2.53 -4.94
N PHE A 197 -34.63 1.98 -4.50
CA PHE A 197 -34.92 1.79 -3.07
C PHE A 197 -34.13 0.65 -2.46
N LEU A 198 -34.08 -0.52 -3.10
CA LEU A 198 -33.22 -1.64 -2.65
C LEU A 198 -31.77 -1.18 -2.55
N ARG A 199 -31.29 -0.50 -3.60
CA ARG A 199 -29.95 0.05 -3.67
C ARG A 199 -29.68 1.06 -2.55
N ASN A 200 -30.67 1.88 -2.17
CA ASN A 200 -30.56 2.82 -1.07
C ASN A 200 -30.49 2.09 0.29
N ALA A 201 -31.42 1.17 0.55
CA ALA A 201 -31.47 0.38 1.78
C ALA A 201 -30.15 -0.40 2.01
N LEU A 202 -29.63 -1.05 0.97
CA LEU A 202 -28.31 -1.70 1.01
C LEU A 202 -27.18 -0.72 1.31
N GLY A 203 -27.26 0.51 0.77
CA GLY A 203 -26.29 1.57 1.01
C GLY A 203 -26.32 2.09 2.45
N GLU A 204 -27.51 2.35 2.99
CA GLU A 204 -27.73 2.79 4.37
C GLU A 204 -27.24 1.73 5.37
N ARG A 205 -27.61 0.46 5.17
CA ARG A 205 -27.08 -0.64 5.99
C ARG A 205 -25.58 -0.83 5.82
N ALA A 206 -25.05 -0.56 4.62
CA ALA A 206 -23.61 -0.59 4.38
C ALA A 206 -22.85 0.56 5.06
N ILE A 207 -23.50 1.62 5.55
CA ILE A 207 -22.89 2.71 6.34
C ILE A 207 -23.28 2.74 7.83
N ASP A 208 -24.33 2.01 8.22
CA ASP A 208 -24.77 1.85 9.61
C ASP A 208 -23.73 1.16 10.51
N ARG A 209 -23.23 1.88 11.52
CA ARG A 209 -22.20 1.42 12.46
C ARG A 209 -22.71 0.37 13.45
N THR A 210 -24.02 0.21 13.61
CA THR A 210 -24.62 -0.80 14.50
C THR A 210 -24.67 -2.19 13.87
N ILE A 211 -24.58 -2.27 12.55
CA ILE A 211 -24.60 -3.53 11.81
C ILE A 211 -23.17 -4.10 11.74
N THR A 212 -22.92 -5.13 12.55
CA THR A 212 -21.61 -5.77 12.68
C THR A 212 -21.36 -6.90 11.68
N THR A 213 -22.37 -7.32 10.90
CA THR A 213 -22.23 -8.47 10.00
C THR A 213 -21.23 -8.19 8.87
N PRO A 214 -20.11 -8.95 8.77
CA PRO A 214 -19.14 -8.77 7.69
C PRO A 214 -19.70 -9.25 6.34
N SER A 215 -20.63 -10.22 6.36
CA SER A 215 -21.23 -10.86 5.18
C SER A 215 -22.11 -9.91 4.36
N ILE A 216 -21.57 -9.45 3.23
CA ILE A 216 -22.32 -8.72 2.20
C ILE A 216 -23.46 -9.59 1.65
N ARG A 217 -23.27 -10.90 1.58
CA ARG A 217 -24.30 -11.82 1.07
C ARG A 217 -25.48 -11.94 2.03
N GLY A 218 -25.24 -12.00 3.34
CA GLY A 218 -26.31 -11.95 4.34
C GLY A 218 -27.10 -10.66 4.25
N LEU A 219 -26.41 -9.52 4.13
CA LEU A 219 -27.04 -8.21 3.93
C LEU A 219 -27.90 -8.17 2.67
N TYR A 220 -27.38 -8.63 1.53
CA TYR A 220 -28.13 -8.73 0.27
C TYR A 220 -29.38 -9.59 0.40
N ASN A 221 -29.23 -10.83 0.90
CA ASN A 221 -30.32 -11.78 1.03
C ASN A 221 -31.46 -11.25 1.93
N SER A 222 -31.11 -10.52 3.00
CA SER A 222 -32.13 -9.94 3.88
C SER A 222 -32.91 -8.78 3.24
N GLU A 223 -32.28 -8.00 2.36
CA GLU A 223 -32.93 -6.84 1.72
C GLU A 223 -33.72 -7.21 0.47
N ILE A 224 -33.31 -8.22 -0.30
CA ILE A 224 -34.09 -8.68 -1.46
C ILE A 224 -35.45 -9.25 -1.07
N ILE A 225 -35.59 -9.82 0.13
CA ILE A 225 -36.88 -10.27 0.67
C ILE A 225 -37.83 -9.08 0.86
N ARG A 226 -37.29 -7.92 1.27
CA ARG A 226 -38.06 -6.68 1.47
C ARG A 226 -38.32 -5.93 0.15
N HIS A 227 -37.52 -6.18 -0.88
CA HIS A 227 -37.62 -5.55 -2.20
C HIS A 227 -37.59 -6.58 -3.36
N PRO A 228 -38.57 -7.49 -3.45
CA PRO A 228 -38.52 -8.61 -4.40
C PRO A 228 -38.53 -8.15 -5.86
N GLN A 229 -39.28 -7.09 -6.19
CA GLN A 229 -39.36 -6.54 -7.55
C GLN A 229 -38.04 -5.93 -8.02
N ALA A 230 -37.26 -5.35 -7.09
CA ALA A 230 -35.93 -4.80 -7.39
C ALA A 230 -34.89 -5.90 -7.62
N ALA A 231 -35.02 -7.04 -6.92
CA ALA A 231 -34.06 -8.13 -6.96
C ALA A 231 -33.95 -8.80 -8.35
N ILE A 232 -34.98 -8.68 -9.18
CA ILE A 232 -34.98 -9.15 -10.57
C ILE A 232 -33.91 -8.42 -11.41
N ARG A 233 -33.72 -7.13 -11.16
CA ARG A 233 -32.86 -6.24 -11.95
C ARG A 233 -31.60 -5.76 -11.19
N TYR A 234 -31.46 -6.06 -9.91
CA TYR A 234 -30.31 -5.67 -9.08
C TYR A 234 -29.63 -6.87 -8.43
N THR A 235 -28.42 -7.18 -8.88
CA THR A 235 -27.72 -8.43 -8.54
C THR A 235 -26.87 -8.32 -7.27
N PHE A 236 -26.47 -9.49 -6.75
CA PHE A 236 -25.49 -9.59 -5.67
C PHE A 236 -24.14 -8.93 -6.03
N LEU A 237 -23.66 -9.04 -7.28
CA LEU A 237 -22.38 -8.44 -7.69
C LEU A 237 -22.45 -6.91 -7.66
N GLN A 238 -23.56 -6.33 -8.11
CA GLN A 238 -23.80 -4.88 -8.01
C GLN A 238 -23.87 -4.43 -6.55
N THR A 239 -24.51 -5.23 -5.69
CA THR A 239 -24.53 -5.00 -4.24
C THR A 239 -23.13 -5.05 -3.66
N GLN A 240 -22.33 -6.05 -4.00
CA GLN A 240 -20.96 -6.20 -3.51
C GLN A 240 -20.10 -4.99 -3.87
N ALA A 241 -20.12 -4.56 -5.12
CA ALA A 241 -19.39 -3.38 -5.57
C ALA A 241 -19.83 -2.10 -4.82
N ARG A 242 -21.15 -1.91 -4.66
CA ARG A 242 -21.70 -0.75 -3.96
C ARG A 242 -21.36 -0.78 -2.46
N THR A 243 -21.61 -1.89 -1.77
CA THR A 243 -21.34 -2.03 -0.33
C THR A 243 -19.86 -1.84 -0.04
N LYS A 244 -18.96 -2.39 -0.86
CA LYS A 244 -17.52 -2.09 -0.75
C LYS A 244 -17.29 -0.57 -0.81
N ARG A 245 -17.77 0.10 -1.86
CA ARG A 245 -17.62 1.56 -2.03
C ARG A 245 -18.22 2.37 -0.87
N MET A 246 -19.37 1.98 -0.33
CA MET A 246 -20.02 2.67 0.80
C MET A 246 -19.26 2.42 2.11
N ARG A 247 -18.68 1.24 2.31
CA ARG A 247 -17.79 0.97 3.45
C ARG A 247 -16.51 1.79 3.36
N LEU A 248 -16.00 2.09 2.16
CA LEU A 248 -14.87 3.02 1.97
C LEU A 248 -15.18 4.42 2.50
N SER A 249 -16.42 4.92 2.35
CA SER A 249 -16.78 6.23 2.90
C SER A 249 -16.91 6.26 4.43
N ARG A 250 -16.87 5.10 5.11
CA ARG A 250 -16.74 5.04 6.57
C ARG A 250 -15.29 5.15 7.04
N ARG A 251 -14.31 5.06 6.12
CA ARG A 251 -12.91 5.11 6.51
C ARG A 251 -12.65 6.38 7.31
N PRO A 252 -11.87 6.29 8.39
CA PRO A 252 -11.37 7.47 9.03
C PRO A 252 -10.56 8.30 8.03
N GLN A 253 -10.31 9.56 8.39
CA GLN A 253 -9.35 10.36 7.64
C GLN A 253 -7.98 9.68 7.62
N LEU A 254 -7.12 10.09 6.70
CA LEU A 254 -5.74 9.61 6.76
C LEU A 254 -5.04 10.21 7.99
N PRO A 255 -4.27 9.42 8.74
CA PRO A 255 -3.49 9.94 9.86
C PRO A 255 -2.40 10.90 9.33
N GLN A 256 -2.10 11.92 10.12
CA GLN A 256 -1.04 12.88 9.79
C GLN A 256 0.36 12.29 10.02
N ASP A 257 0.52 11.61 11.15
CA ASP A 257 1.75 10.97 11.61
C ASP A 257 1.42 9.64 12.33
N MET A 258 2.45 8.94 12.79
CA MET A 258 2.28 7.68 13.51
C MET A 258 1.53 7.84 14.83
N HIS A 259 1.69 8.97 15.53
CA HIS A 259 1.01 9.20 16.80
C HIS A 259 -0.50 9.40 16.58
N ASP A 260 -0.89 10.19 15.58
CA ASP A 260 -2.27 10.34 15.14
C ASP A 260 -2.86 8.99 14.75
N LEU A 261 -2.11 8.15 14.02
CA LEU A 261 -2.54 6.78 13.74
C LEU A 261 -2.81 5.96 15.02
N ALA A 262 -1.93 6.04 16.03
CA ALA A 262 -2.13 5.36 17.31
C ALA A 262 -3.40 5.84 18.03
N GLU A 263 -3.62 7.16 18.10
CA GLU A 263 -4.84 7.75 18.68
C GLU A 263 -6.09 7.28 17.94
N MET A 264 -6.04 7.25 16.61
CA MET A 264 -7.15 6.75 15.79
C MET A 264 -7.42 5.27 16.01
N LEU A 265 -6.41 4.45 16.31
CA LEU A 265 -6.58 3.03 16.63
C LEU A 265 -7.12 2.79 18.04
N ARG A 266 -6.82 3.70 18.99
CA ARG A 266 -7.41 3.69 20.34
C ARG A 266 -8.89 4.08 20.34
N ASP A 267 -9.35 4.80 19.32
CA ASP A 267 -10.75 5.21 19.19
C ASP A 267 -11.70 4.01 18.96
N PRO A 268 -12.69 3.76 19.85
CA PRO A 268 -13.67 2.67 19.69
C PRO A 268 -14.43 2.72 18.36
N ARG A 269 -14.55 3.90 17.73
CA ARG A 269 -15.18 4.08 16.42
C ARG A 269 -14.43 3.39 15.28
N ASN A 270 -13.17 3.03 15.50
CA ASN A 270 -12.25 2.42 14.55
C ASN A 270 -11.79 1.02 15.00
N ALA A 271 -12.47 0.43 15.99
CA ALA A 271 -12.10 -0.87 16.58
C ALA A 271 -11.92 -2.00 15.56
N ASN A 272 -12.58 -1.92 14.41
CA ASN A 272 -12.45 -2.87 13.31
C ASN A 272 -11.08 -2.86 12.59
N TYR A 273 -10.22 -1.87 12.87
CA TYR A 273 -8.83 -1.80 12.38
C TYR A 273 -7.81 -2.13 13.48
N ALA A 274 -8.27 -2.23 14.72
CA ALA A 274 -7.45 -2.45 15.93
C ALA A 274 -7.73 -3.82 16.57
N SER A 275 -8.64 -4.62 16.01
CA SER A 275 -9.08 -5.92 16.53
C SER A 275 -8.96 -7.02 15.48
N THR A 276 -8.78 -8.26 15.94
CA THR A 276 -8.72 -9.46 15.11
C THR A 276 -10.09 -9.83 14.51
N PHE A 277 -10.11 -10.53 13.37
CA PHE A 277 -11.36 -11.02 12.75
C PHE A 277 -11.99 -12.25 13.41
N GLN A 278 -11.28 -12.92 14.32
CA GLN A 278 -11.84 -14.09 15.02
C GLN A 278 -13.10 -13.72 15.82
N ILE A 279 -13.93 -14.72 16.12
CA ILE A 279 -15.15 -14.55 16.90
C ILE A 279 -15.01 -15.36 18.20
N PRO A 280 -14.99 -14.71 19.38
CA PRO A 280 -15.07 -13.27 19.61
C PRO A 280 -13.79 -12.53 19.17
N SER A 281 -13.94 -11.28 18.72
CA SER A 281 -12.80 -10.44 18.34
C SER A 281 -11.98 -10.04 19.55
N THR A 282 -10.67 -9.94 19.38
CA THR A 282 -9.73 -9.55 20.44
C THR A 282 -8.86 -8.39 19.98
N ALA A 283 -8.27 -7.64 20.92
CA ALA A 283 -7.32 -6.59 20.58
C ALA A 283 -6.16 -7.13 19.73
N PHE A 284 -5.80 -6.38 18.70
CA PHE A 284 -4.68 -6.66 17.79
C PHE A 284 -3.68 -5.50 17.76
N PHE A 285 -4.16 -4.25 17.70
CA PHE A 285 -3.32 -3.11 18.04
C PHE A 285 -2.90 -3.25 19.51
N ASN A 286 -1.59 -3.23 19.74
CA ASN A 286 -1.02 -3.43 21.08
C ASN A 286 -0.69 -2.09 21.71
N GLN A 287 0.26 -1.35 21.12
CA GLN A 287 0.69 -0.05 21.61
C GLN A 287 1.49 0.71 20.54
N GLU A 288 1.70 2.01 20.78
CA GLU A 288 2.73 2.79 20.10
C GLU A 288 4.09 2.56 20.76
N LEU A 289 5.17 2.67 19.98
CA LEU A 289 6.55 2.63 20.44
C LEU A 289 7.08 4.05 20.52
N ILE A 290 7.49 4.47 21.72
CA ILE A 290 7.95 5.84 21.98
C ILE A 290 9.42 5.82 22.36
N VAL A 291 10.22 6.63 21.68
CA VAL A 291 11.64 6.86 21.98
C VAL A 291 11.85 8.36 22.13
N ASN A 292 12.40 8.80 23.25
CA ASN A 292 12.65 10.22 23.56
C ASN A 292 11.43 11.13 23.38
N GLY A 293 10.23 10.63 23.72
CA GLY A 293 8.97 11.37 23.61
C GLY A 293 8.37 11.43 22.19
N VAL A 294 8.98 10.75 21.21
CA VAL A 294 8.51 10.69 19.82
C VAL A 294 8.03 9.27 19.51
N THR A 295 6.88 9.16 18.85
CA THR A 295 6.39 7.88 18.34
C THR A 295 7.22 7.44 17.14
N VAL A 296 7.88 6.29 17.26
CA VAL A 296 8.76 5.70 16.24
C VAL A 296 8.28 4.33 15.76
N GLY A 297 7.18 3.82 16.32
CA GLY A 297 6.63 2.52 15.95
C GLY A 297 5.16 2.35 16.31
N ILE A 298 4.45 1.50 15.57
CA ILE A 298 3.08 1.03 15.88
C ILE A 298 3.12 -0.49 15.91
N ILE A 299 2.80 -1.06 17.07
CA ILE A 299 2.96 -2.50 17.34
C ILE A 299 1.60 -3.18 17.33
N PHE A 300 1.52 -4.29 16.58
CA PHE A 300 0.36 -5.17 16.53
C PHE A 300 0.76 -6.58 16.96
N ALA A 301 -0.04 -7.17 17.84
CA ALA A 301 0.16 -8.53 18.34
C ALA A 301 -1.18 -9.11 18.80
N ASN A 302 -1.45 -10.37 18.46
CA ASN A 302 -2.64 -11.06 18.95
C ASN A 302 -2.36 -11.63 20.36
N THR A 303 -2.60 -10.81 21.39
CA THR A 303 -2.34 -11.16 22.81
C THR A 303 -3.14 -12.36 23.26
N SER A 304 -4.35 -12.56 22.74
CA SER A 304 -5.18 -13.73 23.04
C SER A 304 -4.56 -15.03 22.50
N ALA A 305 -4.02 -15.00 21.28
CA ALA A 305 -3.30 -16.15 20.73
C ALA A 305 -1.99 -16.42 21.49
N ILE A 306 -1.25 -15.37 21.85
CA ILE A 306 -0.02 -15.48 22.63
C ILE A 306 -0.28 -16.15 23.97
N GLU A 307 -1.29 -15.70 24.71
CA GLU A 307 -1.62 -16.29 26.01
C GLU A 307 -2.11 -17.73 25.88
N LYS A 308 -2.93 -18.02 24.85
CA LYS A 308 -3.42 -19.37 24.58
C LYS A 308 -2.30 -20.38 24.33
N TYR A 309 -1.19 -19.95 23.71
CA TYR A 309 -0.07 -20.82 23.36
C TYR A 309 1.19 -20.57 24.19
N ARG A 310 1.04 -19.96 25.37
CA ARG A 310 2.14 -19.54 26.25
C ARG A 310 3.15 -20.66 26.54
N GLU A 311 2.67 -21.87 26.84
CA GLU A 311 3.54 -23.02 27.14
C GLU A 311 4.35 -23.46 25.91
N GLN A 312 3.75 -23.47 24.72
CA GLN A 312 4.45 -23.82 23.49
C GLN A 312 5.46 -22.74 23.10
N LEU A 313 5.12 -21.47 23.31
CA LEU A 313 6.01 -20.34 23.07
C LEU A 313 7.29 -20.41 23.92
N ALA A 314 7.20 -20.91 25.15
CA ALA A 314 8.37 -21.12 26.01
C ALA A 314 9.36 -22.18 25.47
N THR A 315 8.92 -23.03 24.53
CA THR A 315 9.75 -24.08 23.89
C THR A 315 10.31 -23.66 22.52
N VAL A 316 10.04 -22.43 22.07
CA VAL A 316 10.57 -21.91 20.80
C VAL A 316 12.07 -21.70 20.91
N GLU A 317 12.81 -22.21 19.94
CA GLU A 317 14.28 -22.10 19.90
C GLU A 317 14.77 -21.13 18.83
N ILE A 318 13.93 -20.77 17.86
CA ILE A 318 14.33 -19.97 16.70
C ILE A 318 13.31 -18.87 16.43
N VAL A 319 13.83 -17.66 16.22
CA VAL A 319 13.06 -16.48 15.84
C VAL A 319 13.68 -15.81 14.61
N GLY A 320 12.83 -15.34 13.71
CA GLY A 320 13.19 -14.61 12.51
C GLY A 320 12.70 -13.17 12.59
N ILE A 321 13.55 -12.24 12.16
CA ILE A 321 13.22 -10.82 12.09
C ILE A 321 13.56 -10.34 10.69
N ASP A 322 12.59 -9.70 10.04
CA ASP A 322 12.80 -9.14 8.71
C ASP A 322 11.85 -7.97 8.43
N GLY A 323 12.37 -6.99 7.70
CA GLY A 323 11.68 -5.77 7.28
C GLY A 323 11.28 -5.84 5.82
N THR A 324 10.07 -5.36 5.51
CA THR A 324 9.60 -5.20 4.13
C THR A 324 9.13 -3.78 3.85
N TYR A 325 9.39 -3.33 2.62
CA TYR A 325 9.15 -1.96 2.17
C TYR A 325 8.04 -1.88 1.11
N LYS A 326 7.84 -2.95 0.33
CA LYS A 326 6.90 -2.95 -0.80
C LYS A 326 5.44 -2.90 -0.32
N THR A 327 5.15 -3.53 0.81
CA THR A 327 3.81 -3.56 1.43
C THR A 327 3.56 -2.41 2.40
N LEU A 328 4.55 -1.54 2.62
CA LEU A 328 4.44 -0.42 3.54
C LEU A 328 3.49 0.65 2.99
N PRO A 329 2.49 1.09 3.77
CA PRO A 329 1.69 2.27 3.43
C PRO A 329 2.56 3.52 3.27
N GLN A 330 2.24 4.37 2.29
CA GLN A 330 2.95 5.65 2.10
C GLN A 330 2.41 6.78 2.99
N VAL A 331 1.30 6.55 3.68
CA VAL A 331 0.69 7.50 4.62
C VAL A 331 0.39 6.76 5.93
N PRO A 332 0.83 7.28 7.09
CA PRO A 332 1.53 8.55 7.26
C PRO A 332 2.98 8.52 6.73
N MET A 333 3.52 9.69 6.38
CA MET A 333 4.79 9.83 5.62
C MET A 333 6.04 9.52 6.44
N ASP A 334 5.90 9.46 7.75
CA ASP A 334 6.94 9.14 8.72
C ASP A 334 7.18 7.63 8.85
N LEU A 335 6.42 6.77 8.15
CA LEU A 335 6.70 5.35 8.03
C LEU A 335 7.94 5.06 7.15
N ARG A 336 8.78 4.14 7.60
CA ARG A 336 10.03 3.72 6.93
C ARG A 336 10.06 2.24 6.57
N SER A 337 9.59 1.36 7.46
CA SER A 337 9.57 -0.08 7.19
C SER A 337 8.43 -0.79 7.92
N PHE A 338 8.08 -1.97 7.39
CA PHE A 338 7.14 -2.88 8.01
C PHE A 338 7.89 -4.14 8.44
N LEU A 339 8.12 -4.27 9.74
CA LEU A 339 8.89 -5.36 10.33
C LEU A 339 7.98 -6.46 10.86
N THR A 340 8.39 -7.71 10.65
CA THR A 340 7.72 -8.89 11.19
C THR A 340 8.66 -9.64 12.14
N PHE A 341 8.20 -9.93 13.35
CA PHE A 341 8.86 -10.83 14.29
C PHE A 341 8.14 -12.18 14.25
N GLN A 342 8.82 -13.20 13.76
CA GLN A 342 8.25 -14.53 13.56
C GLN A 342 8.95 -15.57 14.42
N ILE A 343 8.21 -16.50 14.97
CA ILE A 343 8.77 -17.69 15.60
C ILE A 343 8.81 -18.83 14.58
N LEU A 344 9.77 -19.72 14.72
CA LEU A 344 9.76 -20.99 14.01
C LEU A 344 9.46 -22.10 15.01
N TYR A 345 8.28 -22.72 14.86
CA TYR A 345 7.82 -23.77 15.75
C TYR A 345 7.45 -25.01 14.94
N LYS A 346 8.10 -26.14 15.22
CA LYS A 346 7.90 -27.41 14.50
C LYS A 346 7.98 -27.25 12.97
N SER A 347 9.00 -26.52 12.50
CA SER A 347 9.27 -26.24 11.09
C SER A 347 8.19 -25.43 10.36
N VAL A 348 7.34 -24.72 11.11
CA VAL A 348 6.35 -23.77 10.57
C VAL A 348 6.61 -22.40 11.17
N ALA A 349 6.64 -21.38 10.30
CA ALA A 349 6.83 -19.99 10.69
C ALA A 349 5.49 -19.36 11.10
N PHE A 350 5.47 -18.70 12.26
CA PHE A 350 4.30 -17.98 12.75
C PHE A 350 4.67 -16.52 13.02
N PRO A 351 4.05 -15.55 12.34
CA PRO A 351 4.25 -14.14 12.66
C PRO A 351 3.54 -13.81 13.97
N MET A 352 4.32 -13.38 14.96
CA MET A 352 3.81 -13.12 16.31
C MET A 352 3.61 -11.63 16.58
N VAL A 353 4.47 -10.79 16.02
CA VAL A 353 4.42 -9.34 16.18
C VAL A 353 4.66 -8.67 14.83
N PHE A 354 3.85 -7.67 14.54
CA PHE A 354 3.91 -6.85 13.34
C PHE A 354 4.17 -5.41 13.75
N VAL A 355 5.10 -4.73 13.09
CA VAL A 355 5.53 -3.39 13.51
C VAL A 355 5.66 -2.48 12.30
N LEU A 356 4.90 -1.39 12.29
CA LEU A 356 5.16 -0.26 11.40
C LEU A 356 6.20 0.63 12.09
N LEU A 357 7.37 0.81 11.50
CA LEU A 357 8.48 1.59 12.06
C LEU A 357 8.67 2.91 11.33
N GLY A 358 9.01 3.96 12.07
CA GLY A 358 9.40 5.28 11.55
C GLY A 358 10.91 5.52 11.52
N SER A 359 11.70 4.62 12.11
CA SER A 359 13.16 4.64 12.07
C SER A 359 13.75 3.24 12.23
N GLU A 360 14.92 3.02 11.63
CA GLU A 360 15.67 1.75 11.66
C GLU A 360 17.01 1.96 12.40
N THR A 361 16.95 2.65 13.55
CA THR A 361 18.11 2.91 14.40
C THR A 361 18.24 1.86 15.49
N GLU A 362 19.46 1.67 16.00
CA GLU A 362 19.74 0.75 17.11
C GLU A 362 18.86 1.07 18.33
N GLU A 363 18.72 2.35 18.67
CA GLU A 363 17.84 2.82 19.76
C GLU A 363 16.37 2.40 19.55
N THR A 364 15.88 2.51 18.30
CA THR A 364 14.51 2.11 17.96
C THR A 364 14.31 0.60 18.14
N TYR A 365 15.25 -0.21 17.64
CA TYR A 365 15.19 -1.66 17.81
C TYR A 365 15.36 -2.09 19.27
N CYS A 366 16.23 -1.45 20.05
CA CYS A 366 16.36 -1.72 21.47
C CYS A 366 15.05 -1.47 22.22
N ALA A 367 14.39 -0.34 21.95
CA ALA A 367 13.08 -0.03 22.53
C ALA A 367 12.03 -1.06 22.08
N LEU A 368 12.01 -1.42 20.79
CA LEU A 368 11.10 -2.43 20.26
C LEU A 368 11.30 -3.79 20.95
N PHE A 369 12.54 -4.25 21.08
CA PHE A 369 12.85 -5.55 21.67
C PHE A 369 12.56 -5.60 23.16
N ALA A 370 12.73 -4.50 23.89
CA ALA A 370 12.27 -4.40 25.27
C ALA A 370 10.74 -4.62 25.36
N VAL A 371 9.97 -4.07 24.42
CA VAL A 371 8.52 -4.30 24.34
C VAL A 371 8.21 -5.75 23.95
N ILE A 372 8.86 -6.31 22.92
CA ILE A 372 8.64 -7.68 22.47
C ILE A 372 8.93 -8.69 23.58
N ARG A 373 9.98 -8.46 24.38
CA ARG A 373 10.31 -9.28 25.56
C ARG A 373 9.18 -9.34 26.59
N ASN A 374 8.39 -8.27 26.69
CA ASN A 374 7.23 -8.23 27.59
C ASN A 374 5.97 -8.84 26.96
N ILE A 375 5.86 -8.79 25.63
CA ILE A 375 4.72 -9.34 24.88
C ILE A 375 4.83 -10.87 24.76
N LEU A 376 6.01 -11.39 24.39
CA LEU A 376 6.19 -12.80 24.06
C LEU A 376 6.86 -13.57 25.21
N PRO A 377 6.21 -14.63 25.74
CA PRO A 377 6.76 -15.45 26.83
C PRO A 377 7.75 -16.50 26.29
N LEU A 378 8.77 -16.06 25.55
CA LEU A 378 9.83 -16.94 25.04
C LEU A 378 10.91 -17.16 26.11
N ASN A 379 11.59 -18.30 26.03
CA ASN A 379 12.87 -18.45 26.71
C ASN A 379 13.96 -17.82 25.84
N TYR A 380 14.38 -16.60 26.17
CA TYR A 380 15.37 -15.86 25.40
C TYR A 380 16.81 -16.32 25.64
N ASP A 381 17.08 -17.08 26.72
CA ASP A 381 18.40 -17.63 26.97
C ASP A 381 18.66 -18.79 26.00
N GLY A 382 19.71 -18.66 25.18
CA GLY A 382 20.07 -19.63 24.15
C GLY A 382 19.19 -19.61 22.89
N ILE A 383 18.12 -18.80 22.84
CA ILE A 383 17.28 -18.67 21.65
C ILE A 383 18.10 -18.18 20.46
N ARG A 384 17.77 -18.66 19.27
CA ARG A 384 18.47 -18.33 18.04
C ARG A 384 17.72 -17.26 17.27
N PHE A 385 18.31 -16.09 17.13
CA PHE A 385 17.84 -15.03 16.24
C PHE A 385 18.43 -15.22 14.85
N VAL A 386 17.58 -15.15 13.83
CA VAL A 386 17.97 -15.12 12.42
C VAL A 386 17.52 -13.80 11.81
N THR A 387 18.47 -13.03 11.31
CA THR A 387 18.24 -11.72 10.69
C THR A 387 19.10 -11.54 9.44
N ASP A 388 18.91 -10.44 8.73
CA ASP A 388 19.84 -9.97 7.70
C ASP A 388 21.14 -9.40 8.32
N TYR A 389 21.89 -8.57 7.59
CA TYR A 389 23.13 -7.96 8.08
C TYR A 389 22.96 -6.48 8.46
N GLU A 390 21.76 -6.08 8.91
CA GLU A 390 21.52 -4.72 9.39
C GLU A 390 22.17 -4.50 10.77
N ARG A 391 23.22 -3.66 10.82
CA ARG A 391 24.02 -3.43 12.03
C ARG A 391 23.19 -2.95 13.23
N ALA A 392 22.25 -2.03 13.00
CA ALA A 392 21.39 -1.49 14.06
C ALA A 392 20.55 -2.60 14.71
N LEU A 393 19.98 -3.47 13.88
CA LEU A 393 19.17 -4.60 14.31
C LEU A 393 20.01 -5.65 15.06
N MET A 394 21.18 -5.99 14.51
CA MET A 394 22.13 -6.93 15.13
C MET A 394 22.56 -6.46 16.52
N ASN A 395 23.03 -5.21 16.63
CA ASN A 395 23.47 -4.64 17.90
C ASN A 395 22.35 -4.65 18.94
N ALA A 396 21.13 -4.29 18.54
CA ALA A 396 19.98 -4.25 19.43
C ALA A 396 19.59 -5.65 19.95
N VAL A 397 19.65 -6.70 19.11
CA VAL A 397 19.45 -8.08 19.57
C VAL A 397 20.49 -8.45 20.62
N GLN A 398 21.78 -8.19 20.36
CA GLN A 398 22.85 -8.52 21.29
C GLN A 398 22.76 -7.74 22.60
N GLN A 399 22.30 -6.49 22.56
CA GLN A 399 22.15 -5.65 23.75
C GLN A 399 20.98 -6.09 24.62
N ILE A 400 19.82 -6.41 24.03
CA ILE A 400 18.60 -6.75 24.78
C ILE A 400 18.57 -8.24 25.17
N PHE A 401 19.18 -9.10 24.37
CA PHE A 401 19.23 -10.56 24.55
C PHE A 401 20.68 -11.08 24.53
N PRO A 402 21.53 -10.72 25.50
CA PRO A 402 22.97 -11.03 25.48
C PRO A 402 23.29 -12.53 25.55
N ASN A 403 22.39 -13.34 26.10
CA ASN A 403 22.53 -14.80 26.19
C ASN A 403 21.93 -15.54 24.98
N SER A 404 21.42 -14.82 23.99
CA SER A 404 20.88 -15.41 22.76
C SER A 404 21.99 -15.68 21.75
N ASN A 405 21.68 -16.51 20.75
CA ASN A 405 22.56 -16.79 19.63
C ASN A 405 22.07 -15.99 18.41
N LEU A 406 22.86 -15.03 17.95
CA LEU A 406 22.56 -14.27 16.74
C LEU A 406 23.26 -14.89 15.53
N LEU A 407 22.49 -15.25 14.51
CA LEU A 407 22.98 -15.72 13.22
C LEU A 407 22.41 -14.83 12.10
N CYS A 408 23.25 -14.53 11.12
CA CYS A 408 22.81 -13.80 9.94
C CYS A 408 22.58 -14.76 8.78
N CYS A 409 21.64 -14.40 7.90
CA CYS A 409 21.21 -15.26 6.81
C CYS A 409 22.31 -15.50 5.75
N TRP A 410 22.65 -16.77 5.49
CA TRP A 410 23.62 -17.15 4.46
C TRP A 410 23.20 -16.72 3.03
N PHE A 411 21.91 -16.70 2.74
CA PHE A 411 21.40 -16.21 1.45
C PHE A 411 21.70 -14.73 1.25
N HIS A 412 21.54 -13.89 2.28
CA HIS A 412 21.87 -12.47 2.24
C HIS A 412 23.38 -12.21 2.11
N TYR A 413 24.22 -13.06 2.72
CA TYR A 413 25.66 -13.06 2.48
C TYR A 413 25.96 -13.34 1.00
N THR A 414 25.44 -14.46 0.48
CA THR A 414 25.65 -14.88 -0.91
C THR A 414 25.18 -13.81 -1.90
N GLN A 415 24.00 -13.23 -1.68
CA GLN A 415 23.45 -12.16 -2.51
C GLN A 415 24.33 -10.91 -2.49
N SER A 416 24.87 -10.54 -1.32
CA SER A 416 25.77 -9.40 -1.19
C SER A 416 27.10 -9.63 -1.91
N VAL A 417 27.66 -10.83 -1.82
CA VAL A 417 28.88 -11.22 -2.56
C VAL A 417 28.64 -11.20 -4.07
N VAL A 418 27.52 -11.76 -4.54
CA VAL A 418 27.13 -11.70 -5.96
C VAL A 418 26.99 -10.24 -6.42
N ARG A 419 26.27 -9.40 -5.69
CA ARG A 419 26.09 -7.97 -6.02
C ARG A 419 27.42 -7.24 -6.10
N TYR A 420 28.36 -7.53 -5.19
CA TYR A 420 29.71 -6.97 -5.27
C TYR A 420 30.37 -7.37 -6.60
N CYS A 421 30.40 -8.66 -6.94
CA CYS A 421 31.03 -9.14 -8.18
C CYS A 421 30.44 -8.51 -9.45
N HIS A 422 29.13 -8.20 -9.46
CA HIS A 422 28.46 -7.56 -10.59
C HIS A 422 28.88 -6.10 -10.84
N ARG A 423 29.54 -5.43 -9.88
CA ARG A 423 30.01 -4.04 -10.07
C ARG A 423 31.13 -4.00 -11.11
N LYS A 424 30.87 -3.40 -12.27
CA LYS A 424 31.82 -3.35 -13.40
C LYS A 424 33.22 -2.86 -12.99
N VAL A 425 33.28 -1.89 -12.08
CA VAL A 425 34.52 -1.25 -11.60
C VAL A 425 35.54 -2.19 -10.95
N ASN A 426 35.12 -3.36 -10.44
CA ASN A 426 36.05 -4.30 -9.80
C ASN A 426 36.55 -5.41 -10.74
N GLY A 427 35.99 -5.56 -11.94
CA GLY A 427 36.41 -6.57 -12.93
C GLY A 427 36.14 -8.04 -12.55
N VAL A 428 35.57 -8.32 -11.37
CA VAL A 428 35.48 -9.70 -10.83
C VAL A 428 34.54 -10.56 -11.66
N LEU A 429 33.36 -10.06 -12.03
CA LEU A 429 32.41 -10.84 -12.84
C LEU A 429 32.99 -11.21 -14.21
N ASN A 430 33.72 -10.29 -14.86
CA ASN A 430 34.33 -10.57 -16.15
C ASN A 430 35.38 -11.67 -16.04
N LEU A 431 36.17 -11.66 -14.96
CA LEU A 431 37.16 -12.71 -14.68
C LEU A 431 36.49 -14.06 -14.41
N VAL A 432 35.46 -14.08 -13.55
CA VAL A 432 34.67 -15.28 -13.22
C VAL A 432 34.02 -15.91 -14.47
N LYS A 433 33.56 -15.10 -15.43
CA LYS A 433 32.98 -15.59 -16.68
C LYS A 433 34.01 -16.18 -17.66
N ARG A 434 35.26 -15.73 -17.60
CA ARG A 434 36.30 -16.07 -18.57
C ARG A 434 37.24 -17.19 -18.08
N HIS A 435 37.37 -17.37 -16.77
CA HIS A 435 38.33 -18.31 -16.19
C HIS A 435 37.67 -19.24 -15.17
N ASP A 436 37.76 -20.56 -15.39
CA ASP A 436 37.22 -21.58 -14.48
C ASP A 436 37.80 -21.52 -13.07
N VAL A 437 39.07 -21.13 -12.95
CA VAL A 437 39.76 -20.95 -11.68
C VAL A 437 39.13 -19.80 -10.88
N ALA A 438 38.85 -18.66 -11.52
CA ALA A 438 38.16 -17.54 -10.87
C ALA A 438 36.73 -17.93 -10.46
N ALA A 439 36.02 -18.67 -11.31
CA ALA A 439 34.70 -19.20 -10.96
C ALA A 439 34.73 -20.17 -9.78
N ARG A 440 35.80 -20.99 -9.66
CA ARG A 440 36.02 -21.86 -8.50
C ARG A 440 36.30 -21.06 -7.24
N ILE A 441 37.20 -20.08 -7.28
CA ILE A 441 37.49 -19.18 -6.16
C ILE A 441 36.21 -18.52 -5.65
N PHE A 442 35.40 -17.99 -6.57
CA PHE A 442 34.11 -17.38 -6.25
C PHE A 442 33.17 -18.36 -5.52
N ARG A 443 33.02 -19.60 -6.02
CA ARG A 443 32.21 -20.63 -5.34
C ARG A 443 32.75 -21.00 -3.97
N MET A 444 34.08 -21.06 -3.80
CA MET A 444 34.70 -21.32 -2.49
C MET A 444 34.39 -20.20 -1.49
N VAL A 445 34.40 -18.94 -1.93
CA VAL A 445 33.99 -17.80 -1.09
C VAL A 445 32.54 -17.93 -0.63
N LEU A 446 31.62 -18.25 -1.54
CA LEU A 446 30.21 -18.48 -1.17
C LEU A 446 30.01 -19.62 -0.16
N ALA A 447 30.94 -20.58 -0.14
CA ALA A 447 30.92 -21.73 0.76
C ALA A 447 31.61 -21.47 2.11
N LEU A 448 32.35 -20.37 2.29
CA LEU A 448 33.06 -20.06 3.54
C LEU A 448 32.17 -20.14 4.80
N PRO A 449 30.93 -19.62 4.80
CA PRO A 449 30.02 -19.72 5.94
C PRO A 449 29.71 -21.17 6.41
N HIS A 450 29.97 -22.18 5.57
CA HIS A 450 29.82 -23.58 5.96
C HIS A 450 31.04 -24.15 6.69
N LEU A 451 32.01 -23.32 7.06
CA LEU A 451 33.09 -23.70 7.97
C LEU A 451 32.81 -23.15 9.37
N PRO A 452 33.33 -23.78 10.44
CA PRO A 452 33.20 -23.24 11.79
C PRO A 452 33.75 -21.81 11.87
N ALA A 453 33.05 -20.93 12.59
CA ALA A 453 33.50 -19.56 12.80
C ALA A 453 34.94 -19.48 13.34
N GLU A 454 35.26 -20.34 14.31
CA GLU A 454 36.54 -20.38 15.03
C GLU A 454 37.09 -21.80 15.12
N ARG A 455 38.41 -21.93 15.27
CA ARG A 455 39.07 -23.22 15.48
C ARG A 455 38.64 -23.83 16.83
N GLY A 456 38.73 -25.15 16.96
CA GLY A 456 38.37 -25.85 18.19
C GLY A 456 36.88 -26.21 18.33
N HIS A 457 36.07 -26.00 17.28
CA HIS A 457 34.68 -26.46 17.29
C HIS A 457 34.61 -28.00 17.43
N PRO A 458 33.75 -28.58 18.29
CA PRO A 458 33.74 -30.04 18.54
C PRO A 458 33.55 -30.89 17.28
N GLY A 459 32.71 -30.42 16.34
CA GLY A 459 32.47 -31.10 15.06
C GLY A 459 33.52 -30.88 13.97
N CYS A 460 34.48 -29.96 14.17
CA CYS A 460 35.57 -29.69 13.24
C CYS A 460 36.70 -28.93 13.97
N PRO A 461 37.54 -29.63 14.76
CA PRO A 461 38.44 -28.98 15.71
C PRO A 461 39.62 -28.26 15.05
N ASN A 462 40.01 -28.67 13.85
CA ASN A 462 41.28 -28.27 13.24
C ASN A 462 41.14 -27.16 12.17
N PHE A 463 39.93 -26.80 11.76
CA PHE A 463 39.69 -25.86 10.67
C PHE A 463 38.60 -24.86 11.02
N CYS A 464 38.78 -23.61 10.59
CA CYS A 464 37.76 -22.56 10.66
C CYS A 464 37.61 -21.79 9.34
N MET A 465 36.70 -20.82 9.33
CA MET A 465 36.49 -19.91 8.20
C MET A 465 37.76 -19.19 7.77
N GLU A 466 38.61 -18.77 8.72
CA GLU A 466 39.86 -18.05 8.42
C GLU A 466 40.86 -18.96 7.69
N ASP A 467 40.93 -20.23 8.07
CA ASP A 467 41.74 -21.23 7.38
C ASP A 467 41.24 -21.50 5.95
N GLY A 468 39.92 -21.52 5.79
CA GLY A 468 39.29 -21.61 4.48
C GLY A 468 39.67 -20.43 3.59
N LEU A 469 39.60 -19.21 4.11
CA LEU A 469 39.99 -18.01 3.37
C LEU A 469 41.48 -18.01 3.02
N ASN A 470 42.35 -18.34 3.97
CA ASN A 470 43.79 -18.47 3.73
C ASN A 470 44.10 -19.52 2.66
N THR A 471 43.34 -20.62 2.64
CA THR A 471 43.45 -21.64 1.59
C THR A 471 43.06 -21.09 0.21
N ILE A 472 41.99 -20.29 0.14
CA ILE A 472 41.55 -19.63 -1.10
C ILE A 472 42.62 -18.65 -1.60
N VAL A 473 43.17 -17.82 -0.71
CA VAL A 473 44.23 -16.86 -1.04
C VAL A 473 45.49 -17.59 -1.53
N ASN A 474 45.95 -18.63 -0.84
CA ASN A 474 47.09 -19.42 -1.29
C ASN A 474 46.85 -20.11 -2.64
N TYR A 475 45.59 -20.48 -2.91
CA TYR A 475 45.21 -21.04 -4.22
C TYR A 475 45.30 -19.99 -5.34
N THR A 476 44.97 -18.72 -5.08
CA THR A 476 45.06 -17.67 -6.10
C THR A 476 46.51 -17.36 -6.49
N LEU A 477 47.46 -17.46 -5.56
CA LEU A 477 48.90 -17.23 -5.81
C LEU A 477 49.50 -18.15 -6.90
N GLN A 478 48.87 -19.30 -7.17
CA GLN A 478 49.28 -20.21 -8.24
C GLN A 478 48.96 -19.67 -9.65
N PHE A 479 48.15 -18.60 -9.74
CA PHE A 479 47.67 -18.01 -10.99
C PHE A 479 47.82 -16.47 -10.96
N PRO A 480 49.00 -15.92 -11.28
CA PRO A 480 49.30 -14.49 -11.11
C PRO A 480 48.29 -13.53 -11.75
N GLU A 481 47.85 -13.80 -12.98
CA GLU A 481 46.88 -12.99 -13.72
C GLU A 481 45.50 -12.95 -13.05
N ILE A 482 45.10 -14.06 -12.42
CA ILE A 482 43.83 -14.14 -11.67
C ILE A 482 43.99 -13.46 -10.32
N ASN A 483 45.14 -13.64 -9.67
CA ASN A 483 45.44 -13.10 -8.36
C ASN A 483 45.39 -11.57 -8.34
N GLU A 484 45.87 -10.90 -9.38
CA GLU A 484 45.89 -9.42 -9.46
C GLU A 484 44.50 -8.80 -9.21
N VAL A 485 43.46 -9.39 -9.79
CA VAL A 485 42.08 -8.93 -9.63
C VAL A 485 41.44 -9.57 -8.40
N MET A 486 41.62 -10.87 -8.19
CA MET A 486 40.94 -11.60 -7.11
C MET A 486 41.44 -11.22 -5.73
N ASN A 487 42.70 -10.84 -5.57
CA ASN A 487 43.25 -10.48 -4.27
C ASN A 487 42.54 -9.27 -3.66
N ARG A 488 42.20 -8.25 -4.47
CA ARG A 488 41.40 -7.11 -3.99
C ARG A 488 40.00 -7.54 -3.54
N PHE A 489 39.34 -8.41 -4.28
CA PHE A 489 38.06 -8.98 -3.84
C PHE A 489 38.18 -9.76 -2.54
N LEU A 490 39.21 -10.60 -2.40
CA LEU A 490 39.41 -11.44 -1.22
C LEU A 490 39.82 -10.62 0.01
N MET A 491 40.70 -9.63 -0.14
CA MET A 491 41.23 -8.86 0.99
C MET A 491 40.37 -7.65 1.34
N ASP A 492 40.04 -6.83 0.34
CA ASP A 492 39.37 -5.54 0.59
C ASP A 492 37.88 -5.73 0.86
N TYR A 493 37.26 -6.78 0.28
CA TYR A 493 35.85 -7.07 0.47
C TYR A 493 35.61 -8.29 1.37
N ILE A 494 36.12 -9.47 1.02
CA ILE A 494 35.83 -10.67 1.82
C ILE A 494 36.45 -10.57 3.22
N TYR A 495 37.76 -10.34 3.34
CA TYR A 495 38.42 -10.26 4.63
C TYR A 495 37.99 -8.99 5.40
N HIS A 496 38.18 -7.81 4.82
CA HIS A 496 37.98 -6.57 5.56
C HIS A 496 36.53 -6.35 5.97
N TYR A 497 35.56 -6.54 5.08
CA TYR A 497 34.15 -6.33 5.44
C TYR A 497 33.60 -7.53 6.22
N TRP A 498 33.66 -8.75 5.67
CA TRP A 498 32.97 -9.88 6.26
C TRP A 498 33.67 -10.50 7.46
N PHE A 499 35.01 -10.57 7.47
CA PHE A 499 35.74 -11.15 8.59
C PHE A 499 36.06 -10.13 9.68
N LEU A 500 36.47 -8.89 9.33
CA LEU A 500 36.83 -7.90 10.35
C LEU A 500 35.63 -7.07 10.85
N GLN A 501 34.77 -6.57 9.95
CA GLN A 501 33.70 -5.66 10.36
C GLN A 501 32.42 -6.38 10.82
N ILE A 502 32.07 -7.51 10.19
CA ILE A 502 30.92 -8.33 10.62
C ILE A 502 31.39 -9.40 11.61
N GLY A 503 32.31 -10.28 11.21
CA GLY A 503 32.89 -11.30 12.08
C GLY A 503 32.39 -12.72 11.78
N PRO A 504 33.27 -13.73 11.71
CA PRO A 504 32.91 -15.12 11.37
C PRO A 504 31.80 -15.73 12.22
N ARG A 505 31.64 -15.28 13.48
CA ARG A 505 30.59 -15.76 14.40
C ARG A 505 29.18 -15.56 13.89
N PHE A 506 28.90 -14.43 13.23
CA PHE A 506 27.57 -14.15 12.67
C PHE A 506 27.38 -14.71 11.27
N LEU A 507 28.49 -14.97 10.56
CA LEU A 507 28.47 -15.55 9.21
C LEU A 507 28.31 -17.06 9.23
N SER A 508 28.99 -17.74 10.16
CA SER A 508 29.08 -19.19 10.13
C SER A 508 27.71 -19.84 10.35
N VAL A 509 27.28 -20.63 9.38
CA VAL A 509 26.10 -21.49 9.45
C VAL A 509 26.50 -22.96 9.63
N PHE A 510 27.72 -23.20 10.11
CA PHE A 510 28.23 -24.55 10.37
C PHE A 510 27.38 -25.27 11.41
N GLY A 511 26.95 -26.49 11.09
CA GLY A 511 26.12 -27.30 11.96
C GLY A 511 24.72 -26.73 12.23
N GLN A 512 24.29 -25.69 11.50
CA GLN A 512 22.97 -25.10 11.66
C GLN A 512 21.94 -25.76 10.74
N ASP A 513 20.80 -26.13 11.31
CA ASP A 513 19.64 -26.67 10.58
C ASP A 513 18.91 -25.58 9.78
N HIS A 514 18.95 -24.34 10.26
CA HIS A 514 18.33 -23.18 9.64
C HIS A 514 19.40 -22.15 9.28
N ARG A 515 19.73 -22.08 7.98
CA ARG A 515 20.83 -21.27 7.44
C ARG A 515 20.34 -20.03 6.68
N THR A 516 19.06 -20.02 6.31
CA THR A 516 18.43 -18.94 5.54
C THR A 516 17.18 -18.44 6.24
N ASN A 517 16.71 -17.28 5.82
CA ASN A 517 15.44 -16.68 6.26
C ASN A 517 14.35 -16.79 5.17
N ASN A 518 14.43 -17.77 4.27
CA ASN A 518 13.50 -17.93 3.13
C ASN A 518 12.01 -17.96 3.54
N TYR A 519 11.70 -18.45 4.74
CA TYR A 519 10.32 -18.44 5.25
C TYR A 519 9.81 -17.01 5.51
N LEU A 520 10.67 -16.07 5.93
CA LEU A 520 10.34 -14.65 6.09
C LEU A 520 10.05 -14.02 4.72
N GLU A 521 10.93 -14.25 3.75
CA GLU A 521 10.76 -13.75 2.38
C GLU A 521 9.47 -14.29 1.72
N SER A 522 9.20 -15.59 1.89
CA SER A 522 7.97 -16.23 1.41
C SER A 522 6.72 -15.64 2.06
N PHE A 523 6.77 -15.38 3.37
CA PHE A 523 5.70 -14.71 4.08
C PHE A 523 5.48 -13.29 3.57
N HIS A 524 6.54 -12.49 3.37
CA HIS A 524 6.43 -11.15 2.81
C HIS A 524 5.92 -11.13 1.38
N ALA A 525 6.29 -12.11 0.55
CA ALA A 525 5.74 -12.27 -0.80
C ALA A 525 4.23 -12.58 -0.77
N THR A 526 3.80 -13.35 0.23
CA THR A 526 2.37 -13.63 0.48
C THR A 526 1.64 -12.35 0.90
N LEU A 527 2.20 -11.58 1.85
CA LEU A 527 1.67 -10.28 2.25
C LEU A 527 1.57 -9.32 1.05
N LEU A 528 2.58 -9.28 0.19
CA LEU A 528 2.56 -8.43 -1.00
C LEU A 528 1.45 -8.82 -1.98
N THR A 529 1.15 -10.10 -2.09
CA THR A 529 0.06 -10.60 -2.95
C THR A 529 -1.31 -10.28 -2.37
N GLN A 530 -1.46 -10.38 -1.05
CA GLN A 530 -2.74 -10.16 -0.35
C GLN A 530 -3.07 -8.68 -0.14
N ILE A 531 -2.11 -7.92 0.38
CA ILE A 531 -2.27 -6.51 0.74
C ILE A 531 -2.05 -5.60 -0.47
N GLY A 532 -1.11 -5.97 -1.34
CA GLY A 532 -0.69 -5.15 -2.48
C GLY A 532 0.47 -4.20 -2.14
N ARG A 533 0.93 -3.48 -3.17
CA ARG A 533 2.05 -2.55 -3.06
C ARG A 533 1.57 -1.18 -2.59
N HIS A 534 2.24 -0.63 -1.57
CA HIS A 534 1.96 0.69 -0.99
C HIS A 534 0.46 0.97 -0.77
N PRO A 535 -0.23 0.10 0.00
CA PRO A 535 -1.67 0.22 0.23
C PRO A 535 -2.02 1.50 1.01
N ASN A 536 -3.30 1.86 0.98
CA ASN A 536 -3.86 2.79 1.97
C ASN A 536 -3.75 2.16 3.38
N ILE A 537 -3.45 2.94 4.42
CA ILE A 537 -3.30 2.41 5.78
C ILE A 537 -4.52 1.64 6.28
N TRP A 538 -5.74 2.07 5.94
CA TRP A 538 -6.97 1.38 6.33
C TRP A 538 -7.28 0.14 5.49
N ASP A 539 -6.60 -0.05 4.36
CA ASP A 539 -6.58 -1.33 3.64
C ASP A 539 -5.56 -2.27 4.26
N PHE A 540 -4.35 -1.77 4.47
CA PHE A 540 -3.27 -2.50 5.14
C PHE A 540 -3.74 -3.12 6.46
N LEU A 541 -4.30 -2.32 7.37
CA LEU A 541 -4.73 -2.80 8.69
C LEU A 541 -5.88 -3.79 8.62
N ARG A 542 -6.76 -3.66 7.62
CA ARG A 542 -7.89 -4.57 7.41
C ARG A 542 -7.44 -5.93 6.89
N GLU A 543 -6.35 -6.00 6.13
CA GLU A 543 -5.81 -7.28 5.65
C GLU A 543 -4.80 -7.88 6.63
N LEU A 544 -4.25 -7.07 7.55
CA LEU A 544 -3.29 -7.51 8.56
C LEU A 544 -3.94 -8.16 9.80
N SER A 545 -5.06 -7.61 10.26
CA SER A 545 -5.86 -8.12 11.40
C SER A 545 -6.57 -9.43 11.10
#